data_AF-A0A8J6MJD0-F1
#
_entry.id   AF-A0A8J6MJD0-F1
#
_cell.length_a   1.000
_cell.length_b   1.000
_cell.length_c   1.000
_cell.angle_alpha   90.00
_cell.angle_beta   90.00
_cell.angle_gamma   90.00
#
_symmetry.space_group_name_H-M   'P 1'
#
loop_
_entity.id
_entity.type
_entity.pdbx_description
1 polymer ?
#
loop_
_entity_poly.entity_id
_entity_poly.type
_entity_poly.pdbx_seq_one_letter_code
_entity_poly.pdbx_strand_id
1 'polypeptide(L)'
;MSDRQGLTGKKLPALMIAFLGLLVVGSCHGTSSSQTLESVPAVHHYYAAIDMGSSGAKLLVQEAKPDGSLVTVKDVRLSTKLGEGVANGSAIPSGNIQRTKLAIQSLTNNAHDDYGVDPSTIALIATAVTRNASNGRAFMDTLNHELGLTRGRILSGDDEARYGYLGTIAGFRRLGSSDDRYATLDLGGGSFQLAVGTRDAFELGGSTQIGSNQIVDLWLPGGILTEAQFSAADAGLFKKAPMPLAVDKLRGRKLVGTGSISKFLAAYFGTSTLKLDAIDRLRKQLGSMALEDRKKVLKGDRPQVVLEALGLGSEADANDYAIKSPASITLLLHIMRSLGVSEMQVSETDARYALISEIAAKP
;
A
#
# COMPACT_ATOMS: atom_id res chain seq x y z
N MET A 1 33.90 -39.99 19.79
CA MET A 1 34.63 -39.25 18.75
C MET A 1 33.56 -38.59 17.89
N SER A 2 32.90 -37.52 18.36
CA SER A 2 33.36 -36.10 18.37
C SER A 2 33.81 -35.67 16.96
N ASP A 3 33.23 -34.65 16.32
CA ASP A 3 32.97 -33.32 16.87
C ASP A 3 31.66 -32.68 16.40
N ARG A 4 30.97 -32.09 17.38
CA ARG A 4 30.09 -30.93 17.23
C ARG A 4 30.94 -29.69 17.54
N GLN A 5 30.97 -28.72 16.62
CA GLN A 5 31.24 -27.31 16.90
C GLN A 5 30.15 -26.53 16.14
N GLY A 6 29.36 -25.63 16.72
CA GLY A 6 29.68 -24.68 17.77
C GLY A 6 29.71 -23.29 17.15
N LEU A 7 28.56 -22.73 16.76
CA LEU A 7 28.45 -21.33 16.36
C LEU A 7 27.47 -20.62 17.30
N THR A 8 28.11 -19.97 18.27
CA THR A 8 27.59 -19.09 19.31
C THR A 8 26.94 -17.84 18.72
N GLY A 9 25.89 -17.39 19.41
CA GLY A 9 25.03 -16.27 19.02
C GLY A 9 25.76 -14.96 18.73
N LYS A 10 25.28 -14.29 17.68
CA LYS A 10 25.41 -12.85 17.50
C LYS A 10 24.11 -12.20 17.96
N LYS A 11 24.19 -11.47 19.08
CA LYS A 11 23.16 -10.55 19.55
C LYS A 11 22.92 -9.49 18.47
N LEU A 12 21.66 -9.30 18.05
CA LEU A 12 21.25 -8.12 17.28
C LEU A 12 21.30 -6.89 18.21
N PRO A 13 21.78 -5.72 17.73
CA PRO A 13 21.68 -4.50 18.51
C PRO A 13 20.22 -4.01 18.51
N ALA A 14 19.68 -3.83 19.71
CA ALA A 14 18.43 -3.12 19.95
C ALA A 14 18.63 -1.64 19.63
N LEU A 15 17.90 -1.10 18.66
CA LEU A 15 17.78 0.34 18.46
C LEU A 15 16.43 0.79 18.98
N MET A 16 16.39 1.13 20.27
CA MET A 16 15.40 2.05 20.84
C MET A 16 15.74 3.46 20.34
N ILE A 17 14.76 4.18 19.80
CA ILE A 17 14.71 5.63 19.93
C ILE A 17 13.35 5.98 20.53
N ALA A 18 13.38 6.15 21.85
CA ALA A 18 12.36 6.86 22.60
C ALA A 18 12.55 8.37 22.37
N PHE A 19 11.48 9.09 22.04
CA PHE A 19 11.42 10.53 22.22
C PHE A 19 10.79 10.81 23.58
N LEU A 20 11.60 11.23 24.55
CA LEU A 20 11.14 11.80 25.82
C LEU A 20 11.72 13.20 25.97
N GLY A 21 10.86 14.14 26.34
CA GLY A 21 11.10 15.58 26.32
C GLY A 21 12.18 16.07 27.27
N LEU A 22 12.80 17.19 26.89
CA LEU A 22 13.69 17.96 27.74
C LEU A 22 12.90 19.15 28.30
N LEU A 23 12.56 19.08 29.59
CA LEU A 23 12.16 20.23 30.39
C LEU A 23 13.44 20.94 30.85
N VAL A 24 13.59 22.22 30.50
CA VAL A 24 14.56 23.12 31.12
C VAL A 24 13.88 23.76 32.34
N VAL A 25 14.44 23.48 33.52
CA VAL A 25 14.08 24.16 34.78
C VAL A 25 14.92 25.42 34.89
N GLY A 26 14.27 26.58 34.87
CA GLY A 26 14.85 27.87 35.21
C GLY A 26 14.05 28.51 36.34
N SER A 27 14.65 28.59 37.54
CA SER A 27 14.06 29.26 38.70
C SER A 27 14.16 30.78 38.58
N CYS A 28 13.04 31.48 38.74
CA CYS A 28 13.00 32.88 39.16
C CYS A 28 11.78 33.09 40.08
N HIS A 29 12.01 33.63 41.27
CA HIS A 29 11.01 33.93 42.28
C HIS A 29 10.17 35.16 41.88
N GLY A 30 8.85 35.03 41.93
CA GLY A 30 7.91 36.14 41.81
C GLY A 30 6.50 35.68 42.21
N THR A 31 6.01 36.19 43.33
CA THR A 31 4.71 35.90 43.93
C THR A 31 3.54 36.45 43.11
N SER A 32 2.59 35.60 42.69
CA SER A 32 1.13 35.90 42.72
C SER A 32 0.29 34.78 42.11
N SER A 33 -0.79 34.41 42.82
CA SER A 33 -2.00 33.71 42.37
C SER A 33 -1.82 32.41 41.55
N SER A 34 -1.94 31.27 42.22
CA SER A 34 -2.18 29.96 41.61
C SER A 34 -3.59 29.91 41.01
N GLN A 35 -3.74 30.41 39.79
CA GLN A 35 -4.78 29.91 38.90
C GLN A 35 -4.20 28.69 38.20
N THR A 36 -4.72 27.52 38.53
CA THR A 36 -4.56 26.31 37.72
C THR A 36 -5.10 26.63 36.33
N LEU A 37 -4.19 26.91 35.39
CA LEU A 37 -4.50 26.85 33.96
C LEU A 37 -4.89 25.40 33.69
N GLU A 38 -6.19 25.11 33.73
CA GLU A 38 -6.73 23.92 33.10
C GLU A 38 -6.25 23.97 31.65
N SER A 39 -5.38 23.03 31.28
CA SER A 39 -4.97 22.86 29.90
C SER A 39 -6.24 22.62 29.10
N VAL A 40 -6.64 23.60 28.28
CA VAL A 40 -7.68 23.40 27.26
C VAL A 40 -7.27 22.12 26.50
N PRO A 41 -8.12 21.07 26.45
CA PRO A 41 -7.76 19.88 25.72
C PRO A 41 -7.42 20.31 24.30
N ALA A 42 -6.22 19.94 23.84
CA ALA A 42 -5.84 20.21 22.46
C ALA A 42 -6.92 19.59 21.57
N VAL A 43 -7.59 20.40 20.77
CA VAL A 43 -8.54 19.89 19.77
C VAL A 43 -7.70 19.20 18.71
N HIS A 44 -7.47 17.91 18.91
CA HIS A 44 -6.78 17.08 17.94
C HIS A 44 -7.68 16.92 16.73
N HIS A 45 -7.27 17.45 15.59
CA HIS A 45 -8.02 17.34 14.36
C HIS A 45 -7.48 16.16 13.56
N TYR A 46 -8.30 15.12 13.39
CA TYR A 46 -7.94 13.89 12.70
C TYR A 46 -8.57 13.85 11.31
N TYR A 47 -7.80 13.36 10.35
CA TYR A 47 -8.26 13.10 8.99
C TYR A 47 -8.14 11.61 8.69
N ALA A 48 -9.13 11.06 7.97
CA ALA A 48 -9.12 9.67 7.56
C ALA A 48 -9.30 9.51 6.06
N ALA A 49 -8.58 8.55 5.49
CA ALA A 49 -8.76 8.10 4.12
C ALA A 49 -8.87 6.58 4.06
N ILE A 50 -9.77 6.09 3.20
CA ILE A 50 -9.96 4.67 2.93
C ILE A 50 -9.69 4.40 1.45
N ASP A 51 -8.77 3.48 1.17
CA ASP A 51 -8.53 2.95 -0.18
C ASP A 51 -9.15 1.56 -0.31
N MET A 52 -10.20 1.44 -1.11
CA MET A 52 -10.90 0.20 -1.42
C MET A 52 -10.35 -0.42 -2.72
N GLY A 53 -9.42 -1.36 -2.55
CA GLY A 53 -8.77 -2.09 -3.63
C GLY A 53 -9.42 -3.43 -3.98
N SER A 54 -8.76 -4.15 -4.90
CA SER A 54 -9.18 -5.49 -5.35
C SER A 54 -9.08 -6.57 -4.26
N SER A 55 -7.98 -6.55 -3.48
CA SER A 55 -7.70 -7.58 -2.48
C SER A 55 -8.08 -7.18 -1.05
N GLY A 56 -8.08 -5.88 -0.76
CA GLY A 56 -8.36 -5.37 0.57
C GLY A 56 -8.64 -3.88 0.57
N ALA A 57 -9.22 -3.42 1.67
CA ALA A 57 -9.42 -2.02 1.99
C ALA A 57 -8.40 -1.58 3.03
N LYS A 58 -7.92 -0.34 2.93
CA LYS A 58 -6.91 0.20 3.85
C LYS A 58 -7.37 1.54 4.42
N LEU A 59 -7.39 1.65 5.75
CA LEU A 59 -7.61 2.90 6.48
C LEU A 59 -6.26 3.55 6.82
N LEU A 60 -6.17 4.86 6.62
CA LEU A 60 -5.11 5.71 7.15
C LEU A 60 -5.78 6.81 7.97
N VAL A 61 -5.33 7.02 9.21
CA VAL A 61 -5.72 8.18 10.04
C VAL A 61 -4.47 8.99 10.35
N GLN A 62 -4.53 10.29 10.12
CA GLN A 62 -3.48 11.24 10.47
C GLN A 62 -4.02 12.32 11.40
N GLU A 63 -3.23 12.64 12.41
CA GLU A 63 -3.45 13.78 13.31
C GLU A 63 -2.78 15.02 12.73
N ALA A 64 -3.52 16.12 12.64
CA ALA A 64 -2.97 17.44 12.38
C ALA A 64 -2.37 18.02 13.66
N LYS A 65 -1.07 18.26 13.63
CA LYS A 65 -0.34 18.92 14.72
C LYS A 65 -0.49 20.44 14.62
N PRO A 66 -0.25 21.18 15.72
CA PRO A 66 -0.35 22.65 15.73
C PRO A 66 0.57 23.36 14.71
N ASP A 67 1.66 22.71 14.29
CA ASP A 67 2.58 23.21 13.26
C ASP A 67 2.11 22.92 11.83
N GLY A 68 0.92 22.34 11.66
CA GLY A 68 0.35 21.93 10.39
C GLY A 68 0.88 20.61 9.85
N SER A 69 1.79 19.93 10.55
CA SER A 69 2.27 18.62 10.14
C SER A 69 1.20 17.53 10.36
N LEU A 70 1.17 16.56 9.45
CA LEU A 70 0.27 15.41 9.52
C LEU A 70 1.05 14.18 9.99
N VAL A 71 0.64 13.59 11.11
CA VAL A 71 1.29 12.43 11.71
C VAL A 71 0.36 11.22 11.65
N THR A 72 0.83 10.13 11.04
CA THR A 72 0.07 8.87 11.00
C THR A 72 -0.10 8.29 12.40
N VAL A 73 -1.35 8.12 12.82
CA VAL A 73 -1.73 7.53 14.12
C VAL A 73 -2.39 6.16 13.96
N LYS A 74 -2.89 5.83 12.76
CA LYS A 74 -3.47 4.53 12.42
C LYS A 74 -3.18 4.19 10.95
N ASP A 75 -2.70 2.99 10.70
CA ASP A 75 -2.66 2.38 9.35
C ASP A 75 -3.15 0.93 9.50
N VAL A 76 -4.34 0.65 8.99
CA VAL A 76 -4.99 -0.66 9.11
C VAL A 76 -5.42 -1.15 7.75
N ARG A 77 -5.25 -2.45 7.53
CA ARG A 77 -5.70 -3.15 6.33
C ARG A 77 -6.67 -4.26 6.70
N LEU A 78 -7.79 -4.32 6.01
CA LEU A 78 -8.69 -5.46 6.04
C LEU A 78 -8.76 -6.12 4.66
N SER A 79 -8.77 -7.45 4.66
CA SER A 79 -8.92 -8.24 3.44
C SER A 79 -10.38 -8.27 3.03
N THR A 80 -10.64 -7.90 1.78
CA THR A 80 -12.00 -7.80 1.22
C THR A 80 -12.21 -8.74 0.06
N LYS A 81 -11.13 -9.13 -0.64
CA LYS A 81 -11.16 -9.97 -1.84
C LYS A 81 -12.27 -9.53 -2.82
N LEU A 82 -12.47 -8.23 -2.98
CA LEU A 82 -13.56 -7.66 -3.78
C LEU A 82 -13.48 -8.15 -5.23
N GLY A 83 -12.26 -8.28 -5.78
CA GLY A 83 -12.00 -8.72 -7.15
C GLY A 83 -11.87 -10.24 -7.35
N GLU A 84 -12.12 -11.06 -6.34
CA GLU A 84 -12.05 -12.52 -6.47
C GLU A 84 -13.10 -13.03 -7.45
N GLY A 85 -12.66 -13.69 -8.53
CA GLY A 85 -13.54 -14.21 -9.58
C GLY A 85 -14.23 -13.13 -10.43
N VAL A 86 -13.81 -11.86 -10.34
CA VAL A 86 -14.41 -10.76 -11.10
C VAL A 86 -13.66 -10.56 -12.42
N ALA A 87 -14.28 -10.93 -13.53
CA ALA A 87 -13.78 -10.63 -14.86
C ALA A 87 -14.04 -9.15 -15.22
N ASN A 88 -13.30 -8.62 -16.19
CA ASN A 88 -13.51 -7.26 -16.65
C ASN A 88 -14.93 -7.09 -17.22
N GLY A 89 -15.68 -6.09 -16.73
CA GLY A 89 -17.06 -5.85 -17.15
C GLY A 89 -18.12 -6.73 -16.47
N SER A 90 -17.73 -7.75 -15.68
CA SER A 90 -18.70 -8.59 -14.98
C SER A 90 -19.22 -7.93 -13.72
N ALA A 91 -20.35 -8.42 -13.20
CA ALA A 91 -20.84 -7.99 -11.89
C ALA A 91 -19.91 -8.51 -10.77
N ILE A 92 -19.77 -7.72 -9.71
CA ILE A 92 -19.16 -8.14 -8.45
C ILE A 92 -20.13 -9.12 -7.76
N PRO A 93 -19.69 -10.33 -7.37
CA PRO A 93 -20.50 -11.27 -6.62
C PRO A 93 -21.04 -10.69 -5.31
N SER A 94 -22.27 -11.04 -4.94
CA SER A 94 -22.90 -10.56 -3.71
C SER A 94 -22.10 -10.87 -2.44
N GLY A 95 -21.46 -12.04 -2.38
CA GLY A 95 -20.57 -12.42 -1.28
C GLY A 95 -19.35 -11.49 -1.14
N ASN A 96 -18.78 -11.03 -2.26
CA ASN A 96 -17.67 -10.08 -2.27
C ASN A 96 -18.15 -8.69 -1.81
N ILE A 97 -19.32 -8.24 -2.28
CA ILE A 97 -19.96 -6.99 -1.85
C ILE A 97 -20.19 -7.00 -0.34
N GLN A 98 -20.84 -8.05 0.19
CA GLN A 98 -21.19 -8.11 1.61
C GLN A 98 -19.96 -8.11 2.51
N ARG A 99 -18.95 -8.92 2.17
CA ARG A 99 -17.67 -8.96 2.90
C ARG A 99 -16.97 -7.60 2.87
N THR A 100 -16.95 -6.94 1.71
CA THR A 100 -16.33 -5.63 1.56
C THR A 100 -17.08 -4.56 2.34
N LYS A 101 -18.41 -4.53 2.29
CA LYS A 101 -19.25 -3.62 3.07
C LYS A 101 -18.95 -3.73 4.57
N LEU A 102 -18.89 -4.95 5.11
CA LEU A 102 -18.54 -5.18 6.52
C LEU A 102 -17.14 -4.67 6.87
N ALA A 103 -16.17 -4.87 5.98
CA ALA A 103 -14.81 -4.36 6.18
C ALA A 103 -14.78 -2.82 6.17
N ILE A 104 -15.44 -2.17 5.20
CA ILE A 104 -15.51 -0.70 5.14
C ILE A 104 -16.23 -0.15 6.37
N GLN A 105 -17.34 -0.77 6.80
CA GLN A 105 -18.02 -0.40 8.04
C GLN A 105 -17.07 -0.49 9.25
N SER A 106 -16.31 -1.58 9.37
CA SER A 106 -15.33 -1.72 10.45
C SER A 106 -14.25 -0.64 10.37
N LEU A 107 -13.71 -0.31 9.19
CA LEU A 107 -12.72 0.76 9.03
C LEU A 107 -13.30 2.14 9.37
N THR A 108 -14.53 2.43 8.95
CA THR A 108 -15.24 3.67 9.31
C THR A 108 -15.42 3.78 10.81
N ASN A 109 -15.86 2.71 11.47
CA ASN A 109 -15.99 2.67 12.93
C ASN A 109 -14.65 2.85 13.63
N ASN A 110 -13.56 2.23 13.14
CA ASN A 110 -12.22 2.47 13.69
C ASN A 110 -11.83 3.96 13.63
N ALA A 111 -12.14 4.66 12.54
CA ALA A 111 -11.84 6.10 12.44
C ALA A 111 -12.74 6.94 13.35
N HIS A 112 -14.01 6.58 13.47
CA HIS A 112 -14.99 7.30 14.27
C HIS A 112 -14.81 7.07 15.78
N ASP A 113 -14.78 5.81 16.21
CA ASP A 113 -14.79 5.42 17.62
C ASP A 113 -13.45 5.75 18.30
N ASP A 114 -12.31 5.50 17.62
CA ASP A 114 -10.98 5.71 18.21
C ASP A 114 -10.52 7.18 18.10
N TYR A 115 -10.97 7.93 17.10
CA TYR A 115 -10.42 9.26 16.74
C TYR A 115 -11.46 10.36 16.52
N GLY A 116 -12.75 10.08 16.67
CA GLY A 116 -13.83 11.07 16.52
C GLY A 116 -14.03 11.58 15.09
N VAL A 117 -13.54 10.87 14.07
CA VAL A 117 -13.69 11.30 12.67
C VAL A 117 -15.15 11.12 12.23
N ASP A 118 -15.77 12.18 11.72
CA ASP A 118 -17.11 12.11 11.15
C ASP A 118 -17.07 11.30 9.82
N PRO A 119 -17.91 10.26 9.65
CA PRO A 119 -17.95 9.47 8.42
C PRO A 119 -18.08 10.30 7.13
N SER A 120 -18.80 11.42 7.16
CA SER A 120 -18.96 12.32 6.01
C SER A 120 -17.67 13.03 5.59
N THR A 121 -16.66 13.06 6.46
CA THR A 121 -15.34 13.67 6.17
C THR A 121 -14.32 12.66 5.67
N ILE A 122 -14.60 11.36 5.79
CA ILE A 122 -13.67 10.29 5.38
C ILE A 122 -13.53 10.28 3.86
N ALA A 123 -12.30 10.45 3.38
CA ALA A 123 -11.99 10.33 1.96
C ALA A 123 -11.91 8.86 1.54
N LEU A 124 -13.02 8.29 1.08
CA LEU A 124 -13.04 6.94 0.53
C LEU A 124 -12.84 6.96 -1.00
N ILE A 125 -11.90 6.16 -1.49
CA ILE A 125 -11.73 5.88 -2.91
C ILE A 125 -11.97 4.40 -3.22
N ALA A 126 -12.56 4.13 -4.39
CA ALA A 126 -12.68 2.81 -4.99
C ALA A 126 -11.91 2.75 -6.32
N THR A 127 -11.24 1.64 -6.58
CA THR A 127 -10.30 1.49 -7.72
C THR A 127 -10.85 0.58 -8.82
N ALA A 128 -9.96 -0.06 -9.59
CA ALA A 128 -10.24 -0.79 -10.83
C ALA A 128 -11.40 -1.79 -10.75
N VAL A 129 -11.51 -2.58 -9.68
CA VAL A 129 -12.57 -3.60 -9.59
C VAL A 129 -13.95 -2.95 -9.55
N THR A 130 -14.13 -1.93 -8.72
CA THR A 130 -15.40 -1.21 -8.63
C THR A 130 -15.66 -0.39 -9.88
N ARG A 131 -14.63 0.25 -10.45
CA ARG A 131 -14.75 1.03 -11.69
C ARG A 131 -15.23 0.19 -12.87
N ASN A 132 -14.71 -1.02 -13.02
CA ASN A 132 -14.92 -1.82 -14.23
C ASN A 132 -16.11 -2.78 -14.12
N ALA A 133 -16.66 -2.98 -12.92
CA ALA A 133 -17.80 -3.88 -12.73
C ALA A 133 -19.12 -3.24 -13.14
N SER A 134 -20.01 -4.03 -13.76
CA SER A 134 -21.32 -3.55 -14.23
C SER A 134 -22.25 -3.06 -13.10
N ASN A 135 -22.07 -3.57 -11.88
CA ASN A 135 -22.79 -3.17 -10.68
C ASN A 135 -21.95 -2.33 -9.71
N GLY A 136 -20.74 -1.91 -10.09
CA GLY A 136 -19.81 -1.23 -9.20
C GLY A 136 -20.29 0.15 -8.74
N ARG A 137 -20.95 0.91 -9.63
CA ARG A 137 -21.55 2.21 -9.28
C ARG A 137 -22.69 2.05 -8.27
N ALA A 138 -23.62 1.12 -8.52
CA ALA A 138 -24.72 0.84 -7.61
C ALA A 138 -24.21 0.39 -6.22
N PHE A 139 -23.20 -0.48 -6.20
CA PHE A 139 -22.54 -0.88 -4.94
C PHE A 139 -21.97 0.34 -4.20
N MET A 140 -21.24 1.21 -4.88
CA MET A 140 -20.65 2.41 -4.28
C MET A 140 -21.72 3.37 -3.73
N ASP A 141 -22.80 3.60 -4.46
CA ASP A 141 -23.88 4.49 -4.04
C ASP A 141 -24.59 3.95 -2.79
N THR A 142 -24.87 2.64 -2.73
CA THR A 142 -25.42 1.97 -1.54
C THR A 142 -24.47 2.08 -0.34
N LEU A 143 -23.19 1.79 -0.54
CA LEU A 143 -22.17 1.85 0.51
C LEU A 143 -22.06 3.26 1.10
N ASN A 144 -22.03 4.29 0.24
CA ASN A 144 -21.99 5.68 0.67
C ASN A 144 -23.21 6.09 1.49
N HIS A 145 -24.40 5.72 1.02
CA HIS A 145 -25.66 6.06 1.69
C HIS A 145 -25.75 5.39 3.07
N GLU A 146 -25.48 4.09 3.17
CA GLU A 146 -25.63 3.34 4.42
C GLU A 146 -24.60 3.70 5.49
N LEU A 147 -23.40 4.14 5.08
CA LEU A 147 -22.30 4.47 5.99
C LEU A 147 -22.05 5.97 6.16
N GLY A 148 -22.86 6.82 5.52
CA GLY A 148 -22.71 8.28 5.59
C GLY A 148 -21.43 8.83 4.91
N LEU A 149 -20.84 8.10 3.96
CA LEU A 149 -19.57 8.44 3.33
C LEU A 149 -19.75 9.41 2.15
N THR A 150 -20.03 10.68 2.45
CA THR A 150 -20.39 11.69 1.43
C THR A 150 -19.23 12.02 0.46
N ARG A 151 -17.97 11.79 0.87
CA ARG A 151 -16.77 11.97 0.03
C ARG A 151 -16.35 10.71 -0.72
N GLY A 152 -17.09 9.61 -0.61
CA GLY A 152 -16.78 8.34 -1.27
C GLY A 152 -16.93 8.40 -2.78
N ARG A 153 -15.89 8.02 -3.54
CA ARG A 153 -15.92 8.04 -5.02
C ARG A 153 -15.13 6.91 -5.68
N ILE A 154 -15.48 6.61 -6.93
CA ILE A 154 -14.72 5.71 -7.80
C ILE A 154 -13.69 6.55 -8.57
N LEU A 155 -12.41 6.19 -8.51
CA LEU A 155 -11.37 6.88 -9.27
C LEU A 155 -11.32 6.39 -10.72
N SER A 156 -11.09 7.32 -11.64
CA SER A 156 -10.61 6.99 -12.98
C SER A 156 -9.21 6.37 -12.92
N GLY A 157 -8.77 5.68 -13.97
CA GLY A 157 -7.41 5.14 -14.02
C GLY A 157 -6.32 6.21 -13.91
N ASP A 158 -6.58 7.38 -14.48
CA ASP A 158 -5.66 8.53 -14.47
C ASP A 158 -5.63 9.21 -13.10
N ASP A 159 -6.78 9.34 -12.43
CA ASP A 159 -6.84 9.84 -11.06
C ASP A 159 -6.13 8.88 -10.11
N GLU A 160 -6.33 7.57 -10.25
CA GLU A 160 -5.64 6.56 -9.45
C GLU A 160 -4.11 6.70 -9.61
N ALA A 161 -3.62 6.89 -10.84
CA ALA A 161 -2.20 7.16 -11.08
C ALA A 161 -1.73 8.50 -10.48
N ARG A 162 -2.57 9.55 -10.53
CA ARG A 162 -2.27 10.87 -9.97
C ARG A 162 -2.20 10.85 -8.44
N TYR A 163 -3.22 10.32 -7.75
CA TYR A 163 -3.21 10.21 -6.29
C TYR A 163 -2.10 9.27 -5.82
N GLY A 164 -1.89 8.15 -6.54
CA GLY A 164 -0.76 7.25 -6.31
C GLY A 164 0.58 7.98 -6.39
N TYR A 165 0.79 8.81 -7.41
CA TYR A 165 2.01 9.62 -7.56
C TYR A 165 2.19 10.60 -6.39
N LEU A 166 1.20 11.47 -6.16
CA LEU A 166 1.27 12.51 -5.13
C LEU A 166 1.49 11.90 -3.74
N GLY A 167 0.82 10.78 -3.47
CA GLY A 167 0.93 10.04 -2.23
C GLY A 167 2.28 9.38 -2.07
N THR A 168 2.78 8.70 -3.10
CA THR A 168 4.10 8.04 -3.11
C THR A 168 5.24 9.04 -2.87
N ILE A 169 5.18 10.19 -3.54
CA ILE A 169 6.23 11.22 -3.45
C ILE A 169 6.21 11.98 -2.12
N ALA A 170 5.08 12.01 -1.40
CA ALA A 170 4.99 12.65 -0.08
C ALA A 170 6.06 12.13 0.90
N GLY A 171 6.37 10.82 0.87
CA GLY A 171 7.45 10.22 1.67
C GLY A 171 8.87 10.63 1.24
N PHE A 172 9.05 11.07 -0.01
CA PHE A 172 10.33 11.48 -0.58
C PHE A 172 10.59 12.99 -0.53
N ARG A 173 9.58 13.80 -0.18
CA ARG A 173 9.69 15.27 -0.16
C ARG A 173 10.86 15.79 0.70
N ARG A 174 11.25 15.06 1.75
CA ARG A 174 12.37 15.43 2.65
C ARG A 174 13.72 14.81 2.27
N LEU A 175 13.76 13.87 1.33
CA LEU A 175 14.94 13.05 1.03
C LEU A 175 15.48 13.22 -0.41
N GLY A 176 14.69 13.81 -1.31
CA GLY A 176 15.05 14.02 -2.71
C GLY A 176 15.57 15.43 -3.03
N SER A 177 16.42 15.52 -4.05
CA SER A 177 16.78 16.81 -4.67
C SER A 177 15.57 17.40 -5.41
N SER A 178 15.48 18.72 -5.54
CA SER A 178 14.45 19.38 -6.35
C SER A 178 14.48 18.95 -7.83
N ASP A 179 15.66 18.56 -8.31
CA ASP A 179 15.89 18.17 -9.70
C ASP A 179 15.57 16.68 -9.96
N ASP A 180 15.22 15.93 -8.91
CA ASP A 180 14.90 14.53 -9.05
C ASP A 180 13.59 14.33 -9.81
N ARG A 181 13.66 13.50 -10.86
CA ARG A 181 12.50 13.05 -11.61
C ARG A 181 12.15 11.63 -11.21
N TYR A 182 10.88 11.42 -10.93
CA TYR A 182 10.37 10.14 -10.42
C TYR A 182 9.45 9.49 -11.44
N ALA A 183 9.49 8.16 -11.46
CA ALA A 183 8.44 7.31 -12.00
C ALA A 183 7.87 6.51 -10.83
N THR A 184 6.59 6.67 -10.51
CA THR A 184 5.95 5.90 -9.44
C THR A 184 5.21 4.70 -10.01
N LEU A 185 5.30 3.58 -9.31
CA LEU A 185 4.64 2.33 -9.66
C LEU A 185 3.74 1.88 -8.51
N ASP A 186 2.45 1.71 -8.77
CA ASP A 186 1.52 1.02 -7.87
C ASP A 186 1.03 -0.27 -8.53
N LEU A 187 1.17 -1.38 -7.80
CA LEU A 187 0.84 -2.72 -8.25
C LEU A 187 -0.36 -3.24 -7.46
N GLY A 188 -1.51 -3.31 -8.13
CA GLY A 188 -2.75 -3.83 -7.59
C GLY A 188 -3.05 -5.26 -8.05
N GLY A 189 -4.15 -5.79 -7.50
CA GLY A 189 -4.68 -7.10 -7.90
C GLY A 189 -5.33 -7.10 -9.28
N GLY A 190 -5.94 -5.98 -9.69
CA GLY A 190 -6.69 -5.86 -10.95
C GLY A 190 -6.07 -4.92 -11.99
N SER A 191 -5.13 -4.08 -11.58
CA SER A 191 -4.47 -3.09 -12.43
C SER A 191 -3.10 -2.74 -11.88
N PHE A 192 -2.31 -2.04 -12.69
CA PHE A 192 -1.17 -1.27 -12.20
C PHE A 192 -1.19 0.14 -12.77
N GLN A 193 -0.52 1.05 -12.07
CA GLN A 193 -0.43 2.45 -12.41
C GLN A 193 1.04 2.83 -12.57
N LEU A 194 1.33 3.61 -13.61
CA LEU A 194 2.59 4.33 -13.74
C LEU A 194 2.31 5.81 -13.87
N ALA A 195 3.07 6.60 -13.13
CA ALA A 195 3.01 8.05 -13.20
C ALA A 195 4.41 8.64 -13.10
N VAL A 196 4.57 9.84 -13.66
CA VAL A 196 5.83 10.56 -13.68
C VAL A 196 5.65 12.00 -13.25
N GLY A 197 6.72 12.55 -12.71
CA GLY A 197 6.79 13.95 -12.34
C GLY A 197 8.10 14.29 -11.66
N THR A 198 8.06 15.38 -10.91
CA THR A 198 9.08 15.81 -9.96
C THR A 198 8.57 15.67 -8.53
N ARG A 199 9.41 15.99 -7.54
CA ARG A 199 8.99 16.07 -6.13
C ARG A 199 7.74 16.95 -5.91
N ASP A 200 7.65 18.02 -6.69
CA ASP A 200 6.70 19.11 -6.44
C ASP A 200 5.52 19.10 -7.43
N ALA A 201 5.62 18.38 -8.56
CA ALA A 201 4.59 18.35 -9.58
C ALA A 201 4.38 16.96 -10.19
N PHE A 202 3.11 16.58 -10.31
CA PHE A 202 2.68 15.48 -11.19
C PHE A 202 2.68 15.97 -12.64
N GLU A 203 3.26 15.19 -13.56
CA GLU A 203 3.29 15.52 -15.00
C GLU A 203 2.27 14.69 -15.79
N LEU A 204 2.32 13.37 -15.63
CA LEU A 204 1.52 12.43 -16.43
C LEU A 204 1.37 11.10 -15.70
N GLY A 205 0.24 10.42 -15.90
CA GLY A 205 -0.03 9.11 -15.31
C GLY A 205 -1.00 8.32 -16.17
N GLY A 206 -1.03 7.01 -15.94
CA GLY A 206 -2.01 6.13 -16.56
C GLY A 206 -2.10 4.77 -15.85
N SER A 207 -3.11 3.99 -16.23
CA SER A 207 -3.44 2.70 -15.64
C SER A 207 -3.61 1.63 -16.70
N THR A 208 -3.06 0.44 -16.45
CA THR A 208 -3.27 -0.76 -17.28
C THR A 208 -4.07 -1.79 -16.49
N GLN A 209 -5.11 -2.36 -17.10
CA GLN A 209 -6.07 -3.27 -16.45
C GLN A 209 -5.56 -4.72 -16.35
N ILE A 210 -4.37 -4.90 -15.80
CA ILE A 210 -3.81 -6.20 -15.46
C ILE A 210 -3.08 -6.10 -14.13
N GLY A 211 -3.30 -7.07 -13.24
CA GLY A 211 -2.65 -7.15 -11.93
C GLY A 211 -2.40 -8.60 -11.55
N SER A 212 -2.11 -8.82 -10.26
CA SER A 212 -1.76 -10.15 -9.77
C SER A 212 -2.86 -11.18 -9.97
N ASN A 213 -4.15 -10.81 -9.89
CA ASN A 213 -5.26 -11.74 -10.00
C ASN A 213 -5.33 -12.31 -11.42
N GLN A 214 -5.28 -11.46 -12.45
CA GLN A 214 -5.32 -11.94 -13.84
C GLN A 214 -4.08 -12.78 -14.20
N ILE A 215 -2.91 -12.45 -13.64
CA ILE A 215 -1.69 -13.24 -13.88
C ILE A 215 -1.78 -14.62 -13.24
N VAL A 216 -2.37 -14.73 -12.05
CA VAL A 216 -2.66 -16.03 -11.40
C VAL A 216 -3.59 -16.84 -12.30
N ASP A 217 -4.70 -16.26 -12.74
CA ASP A 217 -5.71 -16.96 -13.53
C ASP A 217 -5.18 -17.43 -14.90
N LEU A 218 -4.31 -16.63 -15.54
CA LEU A 218 -3.82 -16.90 -16.88
C LEU A 218 -2.60 -17.83 -16.93
N TRP A 219 -1.69 -17.72 -15.97
CA TRP A 219 -0.37 -18.36 -16.07
C TRP A 219 0.12 -19.03 -14.80
N LEU A 220 -0.22 -18.48 -13.62
CA LEU A 220 0.36 -18.88 -12.34
C LEU A 220 -0.71 -19.31 -11.32
N PRO A 221 -1.45 -20.41 -11.56
CA PRO A 221 -2.68 -20.80 -10.82
C PRO A 221 -2.46 -21.28 -9.37
N GLY A 222 -1.34 -20.91 -8.72
CA GLY A 222 -0.94 -21.43 -7.41
C GLY A 222 -0.25 -22.79 -7.48
N GLY A 223 0.00 -23.41 -6.33
CA GLY A 223 0.78 -24.66 -6.23
C GLY A 223 2.26 -24.47 -6.59
N ILE A 224 3.01 -25.54 -6.81
CA ILE A 224 4.41 -25.47 -7.27
C ILE A 224 4.43 -24.99 -8.73
N LEU A 225 5.18 -23.91 -9.00
CA LEU A 225 5.27 -23.27 -10.31
C LEU A 225 6.55 -23.70 -11.03
N THR A 226 6.45 -23.92 -12.33
CA THR A 226 7.55 -24.35 -13.21
C THR A 226 8.19 -23.18 -13.94
N GLU A 227 9.44 -23.36 -14.40
CA GLU A 227 10.12 -22.36 -15.24
C GLU A 227 9.37 -22.09 -16.55
N ALA A 228 8.70 -23.11 -17.10
CA ALA A 228 7.85 -22.97 -18.28
C ALA A 228 6.66 -22.03 -18.03
N GLN A 229 6.04 -22.09 -16.85
CA GLN A 229 4.96 -21.17 -16.47
C GLN A 229 5.46 -19.74 -16.31
N PHE A 230 6.62 -19.52 -15.68
CA PHE A 230 7.21 -18.19 -15.60
C PHE A 230 7.61 -17.64 -16.97
N SER A 231 8.18 -18.47 -17.84
CA SER A 231 8.51 -18.10 -19.21
C SER A 231 7.26 -17.72 -20.01
N ALA A 232 6.17 -18.48 -19.87
CA ALA A 232 4.90 -18.18 -20.51
C ALA A 232 4.27 -16.87 -19.98
N ALA A 233 4.35 -16.62 -18.67
CA ALA A 233 3.90 -15.37 -18.06
C ALA A 233 4.72 -14.17 -18.55
N ASP A 234 6.05 -14.26 -18.49
CA ASP A 234 6.97 -13.21 -18.95
C ASP A 234 6.71 -12.87 -20.43
N ALA A 235 6.56 -13.88 -21.30
CA ALA A 235 6.23 -13.69 -22.72
C ALA A 235 4.82 -13.12 -22.94
N GLY A 236 3.84 -13.57 -22.16
CA GLY A 236 2.44 -13.13 -22.26
C GLY A 236 2.24 -11.68 -21.85
N LEU A 237 2.98 -11.20 -20.84
CA LEU A 237 2.90 -9.83 -20.34
C LEU A 237 3.30 -8.79 -21.39
N PHE A 238 4.28 -9.06 -22.27
CA PHE A 238 4.61 -8.14 -23.36
C PHE A 238 3.42 -7.78 -24.27
N LYS A 239 2.44 -8.68 -24.39
CA LYS A 239 1.23 -8.46 -25.20
C LYS A 239 0.05 -7.97 -24.37
N LYS A 240 -0.12 -8.50 -23.16
CA LYS A 240 -1.31 -8.26 -22.31
C LYS A 240 -1.15 -7.14 -21.28
N ALA A 241 0.07 -6.68 -21.03
CA ALA A 241 0.39 -5.64 -20.05
C ALA A 241 1.12 -4.46 -20.71
N PRO A 242 0.50 -3.75 -21.67
CA PRO A 242 1.13 -2.57 -22.25
C PRO A 242 1.43 -1.55 -21.14
N MET A 243 2.57 -0.86 -21.26
CA MET A 243 2.86 0.27 -20.37
C MET A 243 1.80 1.35 -20.61
N PRO A 244 1.18 1.90 -19.55
CA PRO A 244 0.15 2.93 -19.70
C PRO A 244 0.74 4.26 -20.19
N LEU A 245 2.06 4.42 -20.10
CA LEU A 245 2.83 5.55 -20.61
C LEU A 245 3.88 5.07 -21.61
N ALA A 246 4.22 5.91 -22.59
CA ALA A 246 5.34 5.65 -23.48
C ALA A 246 6.64 5.47 -22.67
N VAL A 247 7.37 4.39 -22.92
CA VAL A 247 8.56 4.00 -22.15
C VAL A 247 9.62 5.11 -22.10
N ASP A 248 9.81 5.86 -23.18
CA ASP A 248 10.78 6.96 -23.23
C ASP A 248 10.45 8.09 -22.26
N LYS A 249 9.18 8.27 -21.87
CA LYS A 249 8.78 9.24 -20.84
C LYS A 249 9.17 8.78 -19.43
N LEU A 250 9.37 7.48 -19.25
CA LEU A 250 9.68 6.83 -17.96
C LEU A 250 11.18 6.64 -17.75
N ARG A 251 11.95 6.45 -18.83
CA ARG A 251 13.40 6.20 -18.77
C ARG A 251 14.18 7.36 -18.14
N GLY A 252 15.26 7.02 -17.44
CA GLY A 252 16.13 7.99 -16.77
C GLY A 252 15.58 8.60 -15.48
N ARG A 253 14.39 8.18 -15.05
CA ARG A 253 13.77 8.60 -13.78
C ARG A 253 14.03 7.58 -12.67
N LYS A 254 14.01 8.04 -11.41
CA LYS A 254 14.06 7.16 -10.24
C LYS A 254 12.73 6.40 -10.13
N LEU A 255 12.76 5.07 -10.25
CA LEU A 255 11.56 4.24 -10.08
C LEU A 255 11.26 4.08 -8.58
N VAL A 256 10.04 4.42 -8.18
CA VAL A 256 9.56 4.31 -6.80
C VAL A 256 8.29 3.48 -6.75
N GLY A 257 8.35 2.31 -6.13
CA GLY A 257 7.21 1.42 -5.92
C GLY A 257 6.46 1.76 -4.64
N THR A 258 5.13 1.68 -4.68
CA THR A 258 4.26 1.65 -3.49
C THR A 258 3.37 0.41 -3.53
N GLY A 259 2.42 0.31 -2.60
CA GLY A 259 1.47 -0.79 -2.53
C GLY A 259 2.01 -2.03 -1.82
N SER A 260 1.17 -3.07 -1.73
CA SER A 260 1.40 -4.21 -0.83
C SER A 260 2.64 -5.04 -1.20
N ILE A 261 2.92 -5.24 -2.50
CA ILE A 261 4.09 -6.03 -2.91
C ILE A 261 5.40 -5.26 -2.68
N SER A 262 5.43 -3.95 -2.95
CA SER A 262 6.62 -3.11 -2.72
C SER A 262 6.98 -3.06 -1.24
N LYS A 263 5.99 -2.81 -0.36
CA LYS A 263 6.18 -2.81 1.10
C LYS A 263 6.59 -4.18 1.64
N PHE A 264 6.00 -5.26 1.13
CA PHE A 264 6.44 -6.62 1.47
C PHE A 264 7.89 -6.87 1.07
N LEU A 265 8.29 -6.53 -0.16
CA LEU A 265 9.66 -6.75 -0.61
C LEU A 265 10.66 -5.94 0.22
N ALA A 266 10.32 -4.70 0.61
CA ALA A 266 11.14 -3.92 1.51
C ALA A 266 11.31 -4.58 2.89
N ALA A 267 10.21 -5.06 3.49
CA ALA A 267 10.23 -5.81 4.74
C ALA A 267 10.90 -7.19 4.62
N TYR A 268 10.91 -7.78 3.42
CA TYR A 268 11.59 -9.05 3.14
C TYR A 268 13.09 -8.90 3.06
N PHE A 269 13.57 -7.90 2.32
CA PHE A 269 15.00 -7.67 2.14
C PHE A 269 15.61 -6.78 3.23
N GLY A 270 14.80 -6.15 4.09
CA GLY A 270 15.26 -5.23 5.13
C GLY A 270 15.84 -3.92 4.56
N THR A 271 15.37 -3.49 3.39
CA THR A 271 15.85 -2.29 2.68
C THR A 271 14.75 -1.67 1.84
N SER A 272 14.72 -0.34 1.73
CA SER A 272 13.83 0.39 0.82
C SER A 272 14.35 0.47 -0.61
N THR A 273 15.54 -0.05 -0.91
CA THR A 273 16.10 -0.13 -2.27
C THR A 273 16.15 -1.59 -2.72
N LEU A 274 15.32 -1.93 -3.70
CA LEU A 274 15.14 -3.29 -4.20
C LEU A 274 15.91 -3.49 -5.49
N LYS A 275 16.66 -4.60 -5.58
CA LYS A 275 17.43 -4.98 -6.77
C LYS A 275 16.70 -6.01 -7.60
N LEU A 276 16.66 -5.81 -8.93
CA LEU A 276 15.98 -6.68 -9.89
C LEU A 276 16.37 -8.15 -9.72
N ASP A 277 17.66 -8.45 -9.65
CA ASP A 277 18.16 -9.83 -9.53
C ASP A 277 17.76 -10.49 -8.20
N ALA A 278 17.69 -9.71 -7.11
CA ALA A 278 17.24 -10.21 -5.82
C ALA A 278 15.73 -10.55 -5.86
N ILE A 279 14.94 -9.69 -6.50
CA ILE A 279 13.51 -9.91 -6.73
C ILE A 279 13.29 -11.16 -7.60
N ASP A 280 14.04 -11.35 -8.69
CA ASP A 280 13.90 -12.53 -9.56
C ASP A 280 14.30 -13.83 -8.85
N ARG A 281 15.35 -13.81 -8.01
CA ARG A 281 15.69 -14.97 -7.16
C ARG A 281 14.55 -15.31 -6.20
N LEU A 282 13.94 -14.31 -5.56
CA LEU A 282 12.80 -14.53 -4.67
C LEU A 282 11.60 -15.10 -5.42
N ARG A 283 11.30 -14.59 -6.63
CA ARG A 283 10.23 -15.13 -7.49
C ARG A 283 10.40 -16.63 -7.70
N LYS A 284 11.61 -17.05 -8.10
CA LYS A 284 11.94 -18.45 -8.37
C LYS A 284 11.87 -19.30 -7.11
N GLN A 285 12.43 -18.83 -6.00
CA GLN A 285 12.36 -19.50 -4.70
C GLN A 285 10.91 -19.74 -4.26
N LEU A 286 10.06 -18.70 -4.28
CA LEU A 286 8.64 -18.83 -3.95
C LEU A 286 7.96 -19.80 -4.92
N GLY A 287 8.20 -19.63 -6.23
CA GLY A 287 7.65 -20.50 -7.28
C GLY A 287 7.89 -21.99 -7.04
N SER A 288 9.12 -22.37 -6.66
CA SER A 288 9.49 -23.77 -6.43
C SER A 288 8.92 -24.42 -5.17
N MET A 289 8.23 -23.65 -4.32
CA MET A 289 7.69 -24.12 -3.04
C MET A 289 6.20 -24.44 -3.11
N ALA A 290 5.76 -25.41 -2.31
CA ALA A 290 4.36 -25.60 -1.99
C ALA A 290 3.80 -24.37 -1.24
N LEU A 291 2.48 -24.16 -1.29
CA LEU A 291 1.83 -22.98 -0.69
C LEU A 291 2.11 -22.86 0.82
N GLU A 292 2.14 -23.98 1.54
CA GLU A 292 2.44 -24.00 2.97
C GLU A 292 3.85 -23.48 3.27
N ASP A 293 4.85 -23.84 2.47
CA ASP A 293 6.22 -23.40 2.67
C ASP A 293 6.42 -21.95 2.22
N ARG A 294 5.70 -21.51 1.17
CA ARG A 294 5.67 -20.08 0.81
C ARG A 294 5.20 -19.23 1.97
N LYS A 295 4.12 -19.63 2.66
CA LYS A 295 3.59 -18.89 3.81
C LYS A 295 4.63 -18.72 4.90
N LYS A 296 5.42 -19.77 5.19
CA LYS A 296 6.51 -19.68 6.17
C LYS A 296 7.55 -18.64 5.77
N VAL A 297 7.95 -18.61 4.50
CA VAL A 297 8.90 -17.60 3.97
C VAL A 297 8.30 -16.19 4.01
N LEU A 298 7.04 -16.05 3.60
CA LEU A 298 6.33 -14.77 3.55
C LEU A 298 6.10 -14.18 4.95
N LYS A 299 5.70 -15.01 5.92
CA LYS A 299 5.53 -14.58 7.31
C LYS A 299 6.88 -14.32 7.98
N GLY A 300 7.83 -15.25 7.84
CA GLY A 300 9.09 -15.21 8.58
C GLY A 300 8.88 -15.07 10.09
N ASP A 301 9.89 -14.57 10.80
CA ASP A 301 9.81 -14.31 12.25
C ASP A 301 9.29 -12.90 12.57
N ARG A 302 8.43 -12.34 11.70
CA ARG A 302 7.97 -10.94 11.83
C ARG A 302 6.96 -10.80 12.96
N PRO A 303 6.99 -9.68 13.72
CA PRO A 303 5.96 -9.39 14.71
C PRO A 303 4.56 -9.33 14.07
N GLN A 304 3.53 -9.70 14.85
CA GLN A 304 2.15 -9.73 14.38
C GLN A 304 1.69 -8.39 13.78
N VAL A 305 2.05 -7.27 14.41
CA VAL A 305 1.74 -5.92 13.90
C VAL A 305 2.31 -5.67 12.49
N VAL A 306 3.49 -6.22 12.18
CA VAL A 306 4.11 -6.10 10.85
C VAL A 306 3.37 -7.01 9.87
N LEU A 307 3.00 -8.22 10.28
CA LEU A 307 2.20 -9.12 9.45
C LEU A 307 0.85 -8.51 9.09
N GLU A 308 0.18 -7.88 10.05
CA GLU A 308 -1.09 -7.18 9.82
C GLU A 308 -0.95 -6.04 8.82
N ALA A 309 0.07 -5.19 8.98
CA ALA A 309 0.36 -4.10 8.03
C ALA A 309 0.66 -4.61 6.60
N LEU A 310 1.30 -5.78 6.48
CA LEU A 310 1.58 -6.42 5.19
C LEU A 310 0.39 -7.19 4.60
N GLY A 311 -0.71 -7.35 5.34
CA GLY A 311 -1.83 -8.19 4.92
C GLY A 311 -1.50 -9.69 5.00
N LEU A 312 -0.76 -10.09 6.02
CA LEU A 312 -0.34 -11.47 6.34
C LEU A 312 -0.75 -11.87 7.77
N GLY A 313 -1.56 -11.05 8.45
CA GLY A 313 -1.92 -11.23 9.86
C GLY A 313 -2.89 -12.39 10.13
N SER A 314 -3.63 -12.84 9.12
CA SER A 314 -4.54 -14.00 9.21
C SER A 314 -4.08 -15.14 8.29
N GLU A 315 -4.53 -16.35 8.59
CA GLU A 315 -4.21 -17.52 7.75
C GLU A 315 -4.84 -17.43 6.36
N ALA A 316 -6.07 -16.92 6.27
CA ALA A 316 -6.76 -16.71 5.00
C ALA A 316 -6.03 -15.68 4.11
N ASP A 317 -5.46 -14.64 4.70
CA ASP A 317 -4.69 -13.62 3.98
C ASP A 317 -3.32 -14.13 3.55
N ALA A 318 -2.65 -14.86 4.44
CA ALA A 318 -1.37 -15.50 4.10
C ALA A 318 -1.53 -16.50 2.94
N ASN A 319 -2.64 -17.26 2.89
CA ASN A 319 -2.97 -18.13 1.76
C ASN A 319 -3.14 -17.33 0.45
N ASP A 320 -3.94 -16.27 0.48
CA ASP A 320 -4.17 -15.41 -0.69
C ASP A 320 -2.85 -14.78 -1.20
N TYR A 321 -2.04 -14.28 -0.28
CA TYR A 321 -0.75 -13.67 -0.61
C TYR A 321 0.28 -14.69 -1.12
N ALA A 322 0.28 -15.92 -0.61
CA ALA A 322 1.13 -17.01 -1.09
C ALA A 322 0.81 -17.44 -2.52
N ILE A 323 -0.44 -17.29 -2.94
CA ILE A 323 -0.87 -17.51 -4.33
C ILE A 323 -0.44 -16.33 -5.21
N LYS A 324 -0.67 -15.10 -4.76
CA LYS A 324 -0.52 -13.89 -5.59
C LYS A 324 0.89 -13.29 -5.64
N SER A 325 1.77 -13.61 -4.68
CA SER A 325 3.10 -13.02 -4.62
C SER A 325 3.99 -13.36 -5.83
N PRO A 326 4.06 -14.61 -6.36
CA PRO A 326 4.81 -14.87 -7.59
C PRO A 326 4.29 -14.08 -8.80
N ALA A 327 2.97 -13.92 -8.90
CA ALA A 327 2.32 -13.13 -9.96
C ALA A 327 2.64 -11.64 -9.85
N SER A 328 2.54 -11.07 -8.64
CA SER A 328 2.87 -9.68 -8.37
C SER A 328 4.34 -9.37 -8.69
N ILE A 329 5.24 -10.27 -8.29
CA ILE A 329 6.67 -10.15 -8.58
C ILE A 329 6.95 -10.28 -10.09
N THR A 330 6.24 -11.18 -10.78
CA THR A 330 6.36 -11.34 -12.25
C THR A 330 6.00 -10.04 -12.97
N LEU A 331 4.90 -9.38 -12.57
CA LEU A 331 4.52 -8.08 -13.14
C LEU A 331 5.55 -6.99 -12.83
N LEU A 332 6.05 -6.93 -11.59
CA LEU A 332 7.10 -5.99 -11.20
C LEU A 332 8.36 -6.15 -12.06
N LEU A 333 8.84 -7.39 -12.23
CA LEU A 333 10.02 -7.69 -13.06
C LEU A 333 9.79 -7.32 -14.52
N HIS A 334 8.60 -7.60 -15.06
CA HIS A 334 8.25 -7.20 -16.41
C HIS A 334 8.36 -5.67 -16.59
N ILE A 335 7.83 -4.89 -15.65
CA ILE A 335 7.89 -3.42 -15.68
C ILE A 335 9.34 -2.96 -15.54
N MET A 336 10.08 -3.42 -14.52
CA MET A 336 11.49 -3.02 -14.32
C MET A 336 12.36 -3.30 -15.56
N ARG A 337 12.21 -4.49 -16.17
CA ARG A 337 12.91 -4.86 -17.41
C ARG A 337 12.50 -3.98 -18.59
N SER A 338 11.21 -3.66 -18.73
CA SER A 338 10.70 -2.79 -19.79
C SER A 338 11.24 -1.36 -19.69
N LEU A 339 11.45 -0.87 -18.45
CA LEU A 339 12.03 0.44 -18.19
C LEU A 339 13.56 0.45 -18.24
N GLY A 340 14.21 -0.72 -18.27
CA GLY A 340 15.66 -0.85 -18.23
C GLY A 340 16.26 -0.45 -16.88
N VAL A 341 15.52 -0.60 -15.78
CA VAL A 341 15.98 -0.26 -14.43
C VAL A 341 16.37 -1.51 -13.65
N SER A 342 17.54 -1.49 -13.03
CA SER A 342 18.04 -2.58 -12.18
C SER A 342 17.66 -2.42 -10.71
N GLU A 343 17.19 -1.24 -10.31
CA GLU A 343 16.86 -0.90 -8.93
C GLU A 343 15.56 -0.10 -8.84
N MET A 344 14.82 -0.28 -7.76
CA MET A 344 13.59 0.45 -7.43
C MET A 344 13.61 0.86 -5.95
N GLN A 345 13.23 2.09 -5.66
CA GLN A 345 13.00 2.55 -4.29
C GLN A 345 11.57 2.21 -3.84
N VAL A 346 11.33 2.06 -2.54
CA VAL A 346 10.00 1.79 -1.98
C VAL A 346 9.53 2.99 -1.17
N SER A 347 8.28 3.41 -1.41
CA SER A 347 7.60 4.39 -0.57
C SER A 347 6.72 3.70 0.47
N GLU A 348 6.81 4.18 1.71
CA GLU A 348 5.85 3.84 2.77
C GLU A 348 4.52 4.59 2.61
N THR A 349 4.52 5.68 1.85
CA THR A 349 3.33 6.48 1.57
C THR A 349 2.68 6.04 0.26
N ASP A 350 1.37 6.27 0.17
CA ASP A 350 0.52 5.84 -0.95
C ASP A 350 -0.62 6.84 -1.15
N ALA A 351 -1.55 6.55 -2.07
CA ALA A 351 -2.64 7.44 -2.44
C ALA A 351 -3.42 8.03 -1.25
N ARG A 352 -3.53 7.29 -0.13
CA ARG A 352 -4.21 7.75 1.09
C ARG A 352 -3.59 9.01 1.67
N TYR A 353 -2.28 9.17 1.57
CA TYR A 353 -1.58 10.38 2.04
C TYR A 353 -1.93 11.60 1.20
N ALA A 354 -2.12 11.42 -0.12
CA ALA A 354 -2.58 12.49 -0.99
C ALA A 354 -4.05 12.86 -0.74
N LEU A 355 -4.91 11.87 -0.46
CA LEU A 355 -6.31 12.10 -0.09
C LEU A 355 -6.43 12.88 1.22
N ILE A 356 -5.67 12.50 2.25
CA ILE A 356 -5.64 13.26 3.50
C ILE A 356 -5.16 14.69 3.26
N SER A 357 -4.10 14.88 2.47
CA SER A 357 -3.61 16.22 2.12
C SER A 357 -4.68 17.06 1.39
N GLU A 358 -5.48 16.44 0.51
CA GLU A 358 -6.58 17.10 -0.19
C GLU A 358 -7.67 17.58 0.77
N ILE A 359 -8.11 16.72 1.70
CA ILE A 359 -9.19 17.08 2.64
C ILE A 359 -8.69 18.04 3.72
N ALA A 360 -7.43 17.98 4.11
CA ALA A 360 -6.82 18.92 5.06
C ALA A 360 -6.67 20.34 4.48
N ALA A 361 -6.46 20.45 3.17
CA ALA A 361 -6.38 21.74 2.48
C ALA A 361 -7.76 22.40 2.25
N LYS A 362 -8.85 21.65 2.43
CA LYS A 362 -10.25 22.10 2.24
C LYS A 362 -11.03 21.87 3.55
N PRO A 363 -10.74 22.67 4.60
CA PRO A 363 -11.37 22.51 5.91
C PRO A 363 -12.88 22.66 5.86
#